data_AF-A0A510BBQ9-F1
#
_entry.id   AF-A0A510BBQ9-F1
#
_cell.length_a   1.000
_cell.length_b   1.000
_cell.length_c   1.000
_cell.angle_alpha   90.00
_cell.angle_beta   90.00
_cell.angle_gamma   90.00
#
_symmetry.space_group_name_H-M   'P 1'
#
loop_
_entity.id
_entity.type
_entity.pdbx_description
1 polymer ?
#
loop_
_entity_poly.entity_id
_entity_poly.type
_entity_poly.pdbx_seq_one_letter_code
_entity_poly.pdbx_strand_id
1 'polypeptide(L)'
;MDRMEDSKTLIKKAISTIHTLNTKEKNIPEVETSISYRDAKPGKINVEEFKNAIYALIEADDYLYRKAPHHKLNDKEAKEFCKLIFKCKRHLNKVLEGFGFKFQGGIKLKKDVLYIVSSKKLLRSLKSKMPEINVVSTDGVLHPEDMKVIRPDISEKALKGISKKCEIVKREISKLIDKLKPSEIIVIVDENNKGDQLVYLRAKELYGAKKISVEDLDL
;
A
#
# COMPACT_ATOMS: atom_id res chain seq x y z
N MET A 1 63.97 -12.85 -19.29
CA MET A 1 62.64 -12.32 -18.94
C MET A 1 62.30 -11.27 -19.98
N ASP A 2 61.28 -11.53 -20.77
CA ASP A 2 60.92 -10.71 -21.93
C ASP A 2 60.11 -9.49 -21.47
N ARG A 3 60.72 -8.31 -21.53
CA ARG A 3 60.13 -7.04 -21.08
C ARG A 3 58.77 -6.74 -21.76
N MET A 4 58.55 -7.28 -22.95
CA MET A 4 57.26 -7.14 -23.64
C MET A 4 56.15 -7.98 -23.00
N GLU A 5 56.48 -9.16 -22.46
CA GLU A 5 55.50 -9.99 -21.75
C GLU A 5 55.13 -9.34 -20.41
N ASP A 6 56.09 -8.78 -19.69
CA ASP A 6 55.85 -8.06 -18.43
C ASP A 6 54.93 -6.85 -18.65
N SER A 7 55.15 -6.08 -19.72
CA SER A 7 54.29 -4.95 -20.09
C SER A 7 52.85 -5.39 -20.42
N LYS A 8 52.69 -6.46 -21.21
CA LYS A 8 51.36 -7.01 -21.52
C LYS A 8 50.64 -7.51 -20.26
N THR A 9 51.37 -8.05 -19.31
CA THR A 9 50.82 -8.57 -18.05
C THR A 9 50.35 -7.42 -17.14
N LEU A 10 51.12 -6.34 -17.06
CA LEU A 10 50.74 -5.13 -16.35
C LEU A 10 49.50 -4.45 -16.95
N ILE A 11 49.40 -4.39 -18.28
CA ILE A 11 48.23 -3.83 -18.96
C ILE A 11 46.98 -4.68 -18.71
N LYS A 12 47.08 -6.01 -18.81
CA LYS A 12 45.97 -6.92 -18.48
C LYS A 12 45.51 -6.75 -17.04
N LYS A 13 46.46 -6.60 -16.10
CA LYS A 13 46.15 -6.38 -14.69
C LYS A 13 45.45 -5.04 -14.48
N ALA A 14 45.93 -3.96 -15.11
CA ALA A 14 45.29 -2.65 -15.05
C ALA A 14 43.85 -2.67 -15.60
N ILE A 15 43.62 -3.31 -16.76
CA ILE A 15 42.28 -3.45 -17.35
C ILE A 15 41.37 -4.26 -16.43
N SER A 16 41.86 -5.34 -15.83
CA SER A 16 41.08 -6.13 -14.88
C SER A 16 40.70 -5.33 -13.63
N THR A 17 41.63 -4.50 -13.13
CA THR A 17 41.39 -3.62 -11.97
C THR A 17 40.34 -2.56 -12.29
N ILE A 18 40.44 -1.90 -13.45
CA ILE A 18 39.47 -0.90 -13.92
C ILE A 18 38.09 -1.54 -14.11
N HIS A 19 38.03 -2.75 -14.69
CA HIS A 19 36.76 -3.48 -14.83
C HIS A 19 36.14 -3.77 -13.46
N THR A 20 36.92 -4.27 -12.48
CA THR A 20 36.43 -4.49 -11.11
C THR A 20 35.97 -3.21 -10.42
N LEU A 21 36.64 -2.07 -10.65
CA LEU A 21 36.26 -0.78 -10.09
C LEU A 21 34.96 -0.26 -10.72
N ASN A 22 34.81 -0.34 -12.05
CA ASN A 22 33.59 0.06 -12.76
C ASN A 22 32.39 -0.84 -12.43
N THR A 23 32.60 -2.14 -12.15
CA THR A 23 31.53 -3.00 -11.64
C THR A 23 31.15 -2.72 -10.19
N LYS A 24 32.08 -2.18 -9.38
CA LYS A 24 31.79 -1.75 -7.99
C LYS A 24 31.04 -0.42 -7.94
N GLU A 25 31.28 0.50 -8.88
CA GLU A 25 30.57 1.78 -8.95
C GLU A 25 29.08 1.67 -9.35
N LYS A 26 28.64 0.54 -9.90
CA LYS A 26 27.21 0.27 -10.19
C LYS A 26 26.42 -0.36 -9.04
N ASN A 27 27.07 -0.65 -7.92
CA ASN A 27 26.41 -1.06 -6.67
C ASN A 27 26.82 -0.10 -5.57
N ILE A 28 26.45 1.17 -5.72
CA ILE A 28 26.17 2.00 -4.55
C ILE A 28 24.83 1.43 -4.05
N PRO A 29 24.78 0.63 -2.95
CA PRO A 29 23.51 0.49 -2.26
C PRO A 29 23.07 1.92 -1.95
N GLU A 30 21.83 2.28 -2.33
CA GLU A 30 21.21 3.50 -1.83
C GLU A 30 21.56 3.59 -0.35
N VAL A 31 22.33 4.62 0.02
CA VAL A 31 22.64 4.87 1.41
C VAL A 31 21.28 5.17 2.04
N GLU A 32 20.65 4.15 2.63
CA GLU A 32 19.56 4.33 3.57
C GLU A 32 20.11 5.30 4.59
N THR A 33 19.73 6.57 4.48
CA THR A 33 20.12 7.60 5.43
C THR A 33 19.67 7.11 6.80
N SER A 34 20.62 6.61 7.59
CA SER A 34 20.34 6.02 8.89
C SER A 34 19.80 7.12 9.78
N ILE A 35 18.51 7.07 10.08
CA ILE A 35 17.83 8.06 10.92
C ILE A 35 18.43 7.95 12.34
N SER A 36 18.99 9.03 12.86
CA SER A 36 19.56 9.07 14.21
C SER A 36 18.72 9.92 15.15
N TYR A 37 18.57 9.48 16.40
CA TYR A 37 17.86 10.25 17.44
C TYR A 37 18.53 11.61 17.72
N ARG A 38 19.80 11.77 17.39
CA ARG A 38 20.57 13.01 17.56
C ARG A 38 20.10 14.13 16.63
N ASP A 39 19.43 13.79 15.54
CA ASP A 39 18.90 14.76 14.56
C ASP A 39 17.50 15.28 14.96
N ALA A 40 16.98 14.83 16.11
CA ALA A 40 15.67 15.24 16.62
C ALA A 40 15.65 16.75 16.90
N LYS A 41 14.59 17.41 16.44
CA LYS A 41 14.34 18.84 16.68
C LYS A 41 13.31 19.03 17.79
N PRO A 42 13.28 20.21 18.45
CA PRO A 42 12.18 20.56 19.35
C PRO A 42 10.82 20.38 18.67
N GLY A 43 9.88 19.79 19.40
CA GLY A 43 8.62 19.30 18.83
C GLY A 43 7.57 19.02 19.88
N LYS A 44 6.38 18.59 19.43
CA LYS A 44 5.26 18.21 20.31
C LYS A 44 4.92 16.75 20.09
N ILE A 45 4.81 15.99 21.19
CA ILE A 45 4.34 14.61 21.13
C ILE A 45 2.88 14.59 20.66
N ASN A 46 2.59 13.87 19.59
CA ASN A 46 1.23 13.53 19.21
C ASN A 46 0.73 12.38 20.11
N VAL A 47 0.05 12.74 21.20
CA VAL A 47 -0.41 11.81 22.25
C VAL A 47 -1.34 10.73 21.67
N GLU A 48 -2.19 11.10 20.72
CA GLU A 48 -3.15 10.17 20.11
C GLU A 48 -2.42 9.10 19.29
N GLU A 49 -1.49 9.52 18.43
CA GLU A 49 -0.65 8.59 17.66
C GLU A 49 0.19 7.69 18.57
N PHE A 50 0.74 8.24 19.65
CA PHE A 50 1.51 7.44 20.62
C PHE A 50 0.65 6.39 21.33
N LYS A 51 -0.57 6.73 21.76
CA LYS A 51 -1.53 5.76 22.32
C LYS A 51 -1.88 4.67 21.32
N ASN A 52 -2.15 5.04 20.06
CA ASN A 52 -2.46 4.09 19.01
C ASN A 52 -1.30 3.12 18.72
N ALA A 53 -0.05 3.60 18.80
CA ALA A 53 1.13 2.73 18.71
C ALA A 53 1.16 1.70 19.84
N ILE A 54 0.92 2.13 21.08
CA ILE A 54 0.89 1.25 22.26
C ILE A 54 -0.25 0.24 22.17
N TYR A 55 -1.46 0.66 21.78
CA TYR A 55 -2.58 -0.27 21.63
C TYR A 55 -2.32 -1.35 20.60
N ALA A 56 -1.67 -1.03 19.48
CA ALA A 56 -1.26 -2.03 18.50
C ALA A 56 -0.27 -3.06 19.09
N LEU A 57 0.62 -2.66 20.00
CA LEU A 57 1.53 -3.58 20.69
C LEU A 57 0.81 -4.41 21.76
N ILE A 58 -0.16 -3.84 22.47
CA ILE A 58 -0.99 -4.57 23.43
C ILE A 58 -1.80 -5.65 22.70
N GLU A 59 -2.37 -5.34 21.54
CA GLU A 59 -3.05 -6.34 20.69
C GLU A 59 -2.07 -7.42 20.20
N ALA A 60 -0.81 -7.08 19.93
CA ALA A 60 0.21 -8.04 19.50
C ALA A 60 0.70 -8.93 20.66
N ASP A 61 0.64 -8.44 21.89
CA ASP A 61 1.04 -9.16 23.12
C ASP A 61 0.24 -10.47 23.31
N ASP A 62 -1.01 -10.51 22.86
CA ASP A 62 -1.86 -11.71 22.84
C ASP A 62 -1.17 -12.91 22.17
N TYR A 63 -0.33 -12.68 21.16
CA TYR A 63 0.40 -13.75 20.49
C TYR A 63 1.47 -14.39 21.39
N LEU A 64 2.04 -13.64 22.34
CA LEU A 64 2.97 -14.21 23.33
C LEU A 64 2.28 -15.25 24.20
N TYR A 65 1.05 -14.98 24.63
CA TYR A 65 0.28 -15.93 25.42
C TYR A 65 -0.23 -17.10 24.57
N ARG A 66 -0.87 -16.81 23.44
CA ARG A 66 -1.55 -17.84 22.62
C ARG A 66 -0.60 -18.78 21.90
N LYS A 67 0.66 -18.37 21.71
CA LYS A 67 1.68 -19.14 20.96
C LYS A 67 2.81 -19.63 21.84
N ALA A 68 2.73 -19.39 23.14
CA ALA A 68 3.63 -20.00 24.11
C ALA A 68 3.59 -21.54 24.00
N PRO A 69 4.72 -22.21 24.30
CA PRO A 69 6.02 -21.63 24.64
C PRO A 69 6.88 -21.32 23.40
N HIS A 70 6.53 -21.86 22.23
CA HIS A 70 7.42 -21.88 21.07
C HIS A 70 7.31 -20.65 20.17
N HIS A 71 6.23 -19.86 20.30
CA HIS A 71 5.98 -18.64 19.55
C HIS A 71 6.03 -18.81 18.02
N LYS A 72 5.70 -20.02 17.54
CA LYS A 72 5.65 -20.31 16.10
C LYS A 72 4.31 -19.88 15.53
N LEU A 73 4.37 -18.99 14.53
CA LEU A 73 3.21 -18.50 13.79
C LEU A 73 3.14 -19.22 12.44
N ASN A 74 1.94 -19.63 12.03
CA ASN A 74 1.70 -20.02 10.64
C ASN A 74 1.58 -18.78 9.73
N ASP A 75 1.46 -18.97 8.42
CA ASP A 75 1.39 -17.86 7.44
C ASP A 75 0.28 -16.84 7.73
N LYS A 76 -0.89 -17.30 8.18
CA LYS A 76 -2.01 -16.41 8.47
C LYS A 76 -1.73 -15.59 9.72
N GLU A 77 -1.28 -16.26 10.78
CA GLU A 77 -0.93 -15.64 12.06
C GLU A 77 0.24 -14.67 11.94
N ALA A 78 1.25 -15.03 11.15
CA ALA A 78 2.40 -14.16 10.87
C ALA A 78 1.94 -12.88 10.17
N LYS A 79 1.03 -12.96 9.19
CA LYS A 79 0.46 -11.78 8.52
C LYS A 79 -0.33 -10.91 9.49
N GLU A 80 -1.18 -11.50 10.32
CA GLU A 80 -1.97 -10.77 11.32
C GLU A 80 -1.10 -10.11 12.39
N PHE A 81 -0.10 -10.82 12.92
CA PHE A 81 0.87 -10.28 13.87
C PHE A 81 1.71 -9.16 13.25
N CYS A 82 2.33 -9.39 12.09
CA CYS A 82 3.17 -8.39 11.42
C CYS A 82 2.37 -7.14 11.04
N LYS A 83 1.09 -7.28 10.69
CA LYS A 83 0.19 -6.14 10.46
C LYS A 83 0.08 -5.23 11.68
N LEU A 84 -0.01 -5.79 12.89
CA LEU A 84 0.00 -5.00 14.14
C LEU A 84 1.35 -4.28 14.33
N ILE A 85 2.46 -4.97 14.06
CA ILE A 85 3.81 -4.38 14.14
C ILE A 85 3.99 -3.23 13.16
N PHE A 86 3.58 -3.39 11.89
CA PHE A 86 3.64 -2.32 10.90
C PHE A 86 2.72 -1.15 11.23
N LYS A 87 1.52 -1.44 11.78
CA LYS A 87 0.61 -0.40 12.29
C LYS A 87 1.27 0.41 13.41
N CYS A 88 1.89 -0.24 14.38
CA CYS A 88 2.67 0.42 15.43
C CYS A 88 3.79 1.29 14.85
N LYS A 89 4.63 0.73 13.96
CA LYS A 89 5.71 1.46 13.28
C LYS A 89 5.20 2.74 12.59
N ARG A 90 4.06 2.67 11.89
CA ARG A 90 3.46 3.84 11.22
C ARG A 90 3.05 4.92 12.21
N HIS A 91 2.41 4.55 13.32
CA HIS A 91 2.05 5.49 14.38
C HIS A 91 3.30 6.12 15.02
N LEU A 92 4.35 5.34 15.27
CA LEU A 92 5.63 5.85 15.77
C LEU A 92 6.31 6.81 14.78
N ASN A 93 6.27 6.51 13.47
CA ASN A 93 6.77 7.43 12.45
C ASN A 93 6.04 8.78 12.50
N LYS A 94 4.71 8.79 12.63
CA LYS A 94 3.92 10.03 12.79
C LYS A 94 4.26 10.79 14.08
N VAL A 95 4.61 10.09 15.16
CA VAL A 95 5.13 10.74 16.38
C VAL A 95 6.49 11.40 16.10
N LEU A 96 7.40 10.69 15.42
CA LEU A 96 8.73 11.18 15.07
C LEU A 96 8.68 12.35 14.06
N GLU A 97 7.68 12.42 13.19
CA GLU A 97 7.43 13.60 12.33
C GLU A 97 7.26 14.89 13.15
N GLY A 98 6.67 14.79 14.34
CA GLY A 98 6.57 15.90 15.30
C GLY A 98 7.92 16.45 15.77
N PHE A 99 9.01 15.71 15.56
CA PHE A 99 10.39 16.06 15.92
C PHE A 99 11.28 16.29 14.68
N GLY A 100 10.68 16.49 13.51
CA GLY A 100 11.39 16.91 12.29
C GLY A 100 11.94 15.76 11.43
N PHE A 101 11.66 14.52 11.79
CA PHE A 101 11.97 13.37 10.94
C PHE A 101 10.97 13.27 9.78
N LYS A 102 11.43 12.74 8.65
CA LYS A 102 10.57 12.49 7.48
C LYS A 102 10.66 11.02 7.13
N PHE A 103 9.52 10.36 7.12
CA PHE A 103 9.42 8.98 6.67
C PHE A 103 8.71 8.96 5.32
N GLN A 104 9.09 8.03 4.46
CA GLN A 104 8.20 7.68 3.36
C GLN A 104 6.98 6.99 4.01
N GLY A 105 5.86 7.70 4.10
CA GLY A 105 4.57 7.13 4.48
C GLY A 105 4.17 5.99 3.53
N GLY A 106 3.04 5.34 3.82
CA GLY A 106 2.46 4.28 2.99
C GLY A 106 2.26 4.67 1.52
N ILE A 107 1.67 3.78 0.72
CA ILE A 107 1.64 3.95 -0.74
C ILE A 107 1.10 5.35 -1.10
N LYS A 108 1.96 6.18 -1.71
CA LYS A 108 1.60 7.55 -2.09
C LYS A 108 0.59 7.50 -3.24
N LEU A 109 -0.52 8.20 -3.04
CA LEU A 109 -1.55 8.37 -4.06
C LEU A 109 -0.98 9.21 -5.21
N LYS A 110 -1.25 8.78 -6.44
CA LYS A 110 -0.78 9.44 -7.66
C LYS A 110 -1.94 10.07 -8.42
N LYS A 111 -1.70 11.19 -9.10
CA LYS A 111 -2.75 11.92 -9.83
C LYS A 111 -3.15 11.25 -11.14
N ASP A 112 -2.23 10.54 -11.77
CA ASP A 112 -2.41 9.84 -13.05
C ASP A 112 -3.09 8.47 -12.91
N VAL A 113 -3.46 8.07 -11.69
CA VAL A 113 -4.13 6.79 -11.39
C VAL A 113 -5.61 7.02 -11.10
N LEU A 114 -6.48 6.13 -11.60
CA LEU A 114 -7.89 6.11 -11.25
C LEU A 114 -8.12 5.13 -10.08
N TYR A 115 -8.63 5.66 -8.97
CA TYR A 115 -8.97 4.87 -7.78
C TYR A 115 -10.46 4.53 -7.76
N ILE A 116 -10.78 3.27 -7.45
CA ILE A 116 -12.13 2.78 -7.25
C ILE A 116 -12.26 2.38 -5.78
N VAL A 117 -13.31 2.86 -5.12
CA VAL A 117 -13.63 2.51 -3.72
C VAL A 117 -15.07 2.05 -3.62
N SER A 118 -15.36 1.17 -2.67
CA SER A 118 -16.74 0.71 -2.42
C SER A 118 -17.56 1.76 -1.65
N SER A 119 -16.94 2.49 -0.71
CA SER A 119 -17.63 3.33 0.25
C SER A 119 -17.43 4.83 0.02
N LYS A 120 -18.51 5.59 0.23
CA LYS A 120 -18.46 7.06 0.23
C LYS A 120 -17.58 7.64 1.35
N LYS A 121 -17.41 6.92 2.46
CA LYS A 121 -16.54 7.33 3.57
C LYS A 121 -15.07 7.34 3.13
N LEU A 122 -14.61 6.28 2.46
CA LEU A 122 -13.25 6.21 1.91
C LEU A 122 -13.06 7.26 0.81
N LEU A 123 -14.05 7.45 -0.08
CA LEU A 123 -14.01 8.50 -1.09
C LEU A 123 -13.80 9.89 -0.46
N ARG A 124 -14.56 10.23 0.59
CA ARG A 124 -14.40 11.51 1.31
C ARG A 124 -13.03 11.62 1.95
N SER A 125 -12.54 10.56 2.60
CA SER A 125 -11.24 10.55 3.26
C SER A 125 -10.10 10.79 2.26
N LEU A 126 -10.15 10.13 1.10
CA LEU A 126 -9.20 10.32 0.01
C LEU A 126 -9.23 11.74 -0.54
N LYS A 127 -10.43 12.30 -0.78
CA LYS A 127 -10.57 13.69 -1.28
C LYS A 127 -10.14 14.74 -0.27
N SER A 128 -10.34 14.52 1.03
CA SER A 128 -9.84 15.42 2.07
C SER A 128 -8.31 15.49 2.10
N LYS A 129 -7.64 14.36 1.81
CA LYS A 129 -6.18 14.28 1.77
C LYS A 129 -5.59 14.77 0.45
N MET A 130 -6.22 14.43 -0.68
CA MET A 130 -5.84 14.88 -2.01
C MET A 130 -7.10 15.29 -2.80
N PRO A 131 -7.46 16.59 -2.83
CA PRO A 131 -8.68 17.07 -3.50
C PRO A 131 -8.74 16.73 -4.99
N GLU A 132 -7.59 16.75 -5.66
CA GLU A 132 -7.41 16.47 -7.09
C GLU A 132 -7.31 14.97 -7.42
N ILE A 133 -7.65 14.08 -6.49
CA ILE A 133 -7.59 12.63 -6.74
C ILE A 133 -8.70 12.18 -7.68
N ASN A 134 -8.30 11.40 -8.68
CA ASN A 134 -9.22 10.70 -9.57
C ASN A 134 -9.77 9.48 -8.84
N VAL A 135 -10.91 9.63 -8.15
CA VAL A 135 -11.55 8.56 -7.39
C VAL A 135 -13.05 8.45 -7.70
N VAL A 136 -13.54 7.22 -7.83
CA VAL A 136 -14.96 6.89 -8.00
C VAL A 136 -15.41 5.94 -6.90
N SER A 137 -16.60 6.19 -6.35
CA SER A 137 -17.25 5.28 -5.41
C SER A 137 -18.28 4.43 -6.11
N THR A 138 -18.23 3.11 -5.92
CA THR A 138 -19.25 2.20 -6.43
C THR A 138 -20.50 2.18 -5.55
N ASP A 139 -20.42 2.73 -4.33
CA ASP A 139 -21.54 2.81 -3.36
C ASP A 139 -22.17 1.42 -3.11
N GLY A 140 -21.32 0.40 -2.99
CA GLY A 140 -21.70 -1.01 -2.94
C GLY A 140 -20.98 -1.85 -4.00
N VAL A 141 -21.69 -2.80 -4.61
CA VAL A 141 -21.13 -3.77 -5.57
C VAL A 141 -21.07 -3.23 -7.00
N LEU A 142 -20.16 -3.77 -7.82
CA LEU A 142 -20.06 -3.47 -9.26
C LEU A 142 -20.95 -4.37 -10.14
N HIS A 143 -21.48 -5.46 -9.60
CA HIS A 143 -22.38 -6.37 -10.30
C HIS A 143 -23.55 -6.76 -9.38
N PRO A 144 -24.80 -6.77 -9.87
CA PRO A 144 -25.96 -7.04 -9.02
C PRO A 144 -25.89 -8.42 -8.35
N GLU A 145 -25.45 -9.46 -9.05
CA GLU A 145 -25.33 -10.82 -8.47
C GLU A 145 -24.36 -10.90 -7.30
N ASP A 146 -23.32 -10.06 -7.26
CA ASP A 146 -22.38 -10.01 -6.13
C ASP A 146 -23.10 -9.56 -4.84
N MET A 147 -24.20 -8.81 -4.97
CA MET A 147 -25.02 -8.45 -3.83
C MET A 147 -25.70 -9.66 -3.19
N LYS A 148 -26.07 -10.69 -3.98
CA LYS A 148 -26.67 -11.92 -3.43
C LYS A 148 -25.65 -12.73 -2.63
N VAL A 149 -24.36 -12.63 -2.97
CA VAL A 149 -23.28 -13.27 -2.20
C VAL A 149 -23.14 -12.62 -0.83
N ILE A 150 -23.31 -11.30 -0.74
CA ILE A 150 -23.22 -10.54 0.52
C ILE A 150 -24.51 -10.69 1.32
N ARG A 151 -25.66 -10.62 0.64
CA ARG A 151 -26.99 -10.64 1.22
C ARG A 151 -27.92 -11.59 0.43
N PRO A 152 -27.96 -12.88 0.79
CA PRO A 152 -28.73 -13.89 0.06
C PRO A 152 -30.26 -13.67 0.10
N ASP A 153 -30.78 -13.00 1.13
CA ASP A 153 -32.21 -12.72 1.34
C ASP A 153 -32.72 -11.50 0.55
N ILE A 154 -31.92 -10.92 -0.34
CA ILE A 154 -32.30 -9.71 -1.06
C ILE A 154 -33.45 -9.96 -2.05
N SER A 155 -34.46 -9.08 -2.02
CA SER A 155 -35.59 -9.17 -2.97
C SER A 155 -35.20 -8.78 -4.39
N GLU A 156 -35.86 -9.39 -5.39
CA GLU A 156 -35.61 -9.07 -6.80
C GLU A 156 -35.86 -7.60 -7.15
N LYS A 157 -36.85 -6.98 -6.49
CA LYS A 157 -37.16 -5.55 -6.69
C LYS A 157 -35.99 -4.67 -6.24
N ALA A 158 -35.35 -4.99 -5.11
CA ALA A 158 -34.16 -4.28 -4.64
C ALA A 158 -32.97 -4.53 -5.57
N LEU A 159 -32.80 -5.77 -6.04
CA LEU A 159 -31.75 -6.15 -6.99
C LEU A 159 -31.83 -5.36 -8.31
N LYS A 160 -33.03 -5.16 -8.86
CA LYS A 160 -33.23 -4.31 -10.05
C LYS A 160 -32.76 -2.87 -9.83
N GLY A 161 -33.00 -2.31 -8.64
CA GLY A 161 -32.50 -0.99 -8.27
C GLY A 161 -30.96 -0.94 -8.21
N ILE A 162 -30.34 -1.98 -7.66
CA ILE A 162 -28.89 -2.12 -7.61
C ILE A 162 -28.30 -2.26 -9.02
N SER A 163 -28.93 -3.06 -9.89
CA SER A 163 -28.49 -3.24 -11.29
C SER A 163 -28.38 -1.90 -12.03
N LYS A 164 -29.40 -1.04 -11.92
CA LYS A 164 -29.36 0.31 -12.52
C LYS A 164 -28.22 1.16 -11.97
N LYS A 165 -27.96 1.10 -10.66
CA LYS A 165 -26.83 1.82 -10.05
C LYS A 165 -25.49 1.28 -10.56
N CYS A 166 -25.32 -0.04 -10.63
CA CYS A 166 -24.11 -0.65 -11.18
C CYS A 166 -23.85 -0.18 -12.62
N GLU A 167 -24.87 -0.11 -13.48
CA GLU A 167 -24.73 0.39 -14.86
C GLU A 167 -24.33 1.88 -14.93
N ILE A 168 -24.87 2.72 -14.05
CA ILE A 168 -24.51 4.14 -13.98
C ILE A 168 -23.03 4.27 -13.59
N VAL A 169 -22.62 3.57 -12.53
CA VAL A 169 -21.24 3.59 -12.04
C VAL A 169 -20.27 3.05 -13.10
N LYS A 170 -20.60 1.96 -13.79
CA LYS A 170 -19.77 1.43 -14.89
C LYS A 170 -19.59 2.46 -15.99
N ARG A 171 -20.67 3.13 -16.41
CA ARG A 171 -20.59 4.22 -17.40
C ARG A 171 -19.76 5.39 -16.93
N GLU A 172 -19.83 5.75 -15.65
CA GLU A 172 -19.00 6.80 -15.06
C GLU A 172 -17.52 6.43 -15.07
N ILE A 173 -17.19 5.20 -14.66
CA ILE A 173 -15.81 4.67 -14.69
C ILE A 173 -15.27 4.68 -16.12
N SER A 174 -16.02 4.14 -17.09
CA SER A 174 -15.60 4.14 -18.50
C SER A 174 -15.35 5.55 -19.03
N LYS A 175 -16.25 6.51 -18.76
CA LYS A 175 -16.05 7.91 -19.16
C LYS A 175 -14.80 8.53 -18.55
N LEU A 176 -14.48 8.19 -17.30
CA LEU A 176 -13.28 8.69 -16.64
C LEU A 176 -12.01 8.05 -17.20
N ILE A 177 -12.05 6.76 -17.53
CA ILE A 177 -10.94 6.06 -18.20
C ILE A 177 -10.66 6.74 -19.55
N ASP A 178 -11.70 6.97 -20.35
CA ASP A 178 -11.55 7.59 -21.68
C ASP A 178 -11.04 9.03 -21.59
N LYS A 179 -11.51 9.80 -20.61
CA LYS A 179 -11.15 11.20 -20.40
C LYS A 179 -9.73 11.37 -19.83
N LEU A 180 -9.40 10.60 -18.80
CA LEU A 180 -8.17 10.79 -18.02
C LEU A 180 -7.00 9.98 -18.58
N LYS A 181 -7.29 8.88 -19.30
CA LYS A 181 -6.31 7.89 -19.77
C LYS A 181 -5.32 7.54 -18.65
N PRO A 182 -5.82 7.03 -17.51
CA PRO A 182 -4.98 6.81 -16.34
C PRO A 182 -3.89 5.78 -16.64
N SER A 183 -2.73 5.93 -16.01
CA SER A 183 -1.62 4.97 -16.13
C SER A 183 -2.00 3.61 -15.52
N GLU A 184 -2.77 3.63 -14.45
CA GLU A 184 -3.28 2.45 -13.76
C GLU A 184 -4.68 2.67 -13.21
N ILE A 185 -5.41 1.57 -13.01
CA ILE A 185 -6.69 1.53 -12.30
C ILE A 185 -6.48 0.70 -11.03
N ILE A 186 -6.82 1.28 -9.89
CA ILE A 186 -6.59 0.65 -8.59
C ILE A 186 -7.89 0.59 -7.81
N VAL A 187 -8.21 -0.59 -7.28
CA VAL A 187 -9.27 -0.75 -6.29
C VAL A 187 -8.65 -0.76 -4.90
N ILE A 188 -9.14 0.14 -4.05
CA ILE A 188 -8.76 0.17 -2.63
C ILE A 188 -9.74 -0.73 -1.88
N VAL A 189 -9.21 -1.72 -1.18
CA VAL A 189 -9.97 -2.81 -0.56
C VAL A 189 -9.69 -2.87 0.93
N ASP A 190 -10.73 -2.87 1.76
CA ASP A 190 -10.61 -3.38 3.13
C ASP A 190 -10.65 -4.91 3.07
N GLU A 191 -9.57 -5.58 3.49
CA GLU A 191 -9.47 -7.05 3.39
C GLU A 191 -10.54 -7.77 4.22
N ASN A 192 -11.08 -7.14 5.25
CA ASN A 192 -12.15 -7.71 6.07
C ASN A 192 -13.54 -7.52 5.45
N ASN A 193 -13.65 -6.72 4.38
CA ASN A 193 -14.91 -6.42 3.72
C ASN A 193 -15.09 -7.24 2.43
N LYS A 194 -15.97 -8.24 2.48
CA LYS A 194 -16.31 -9.08 1.32
C LYS A 194 -16.82 -8.28 0.12
N GLY A 195 -17.54 -7.18 0.36
CA GLY A 195 -18.04 -6.33 -0.72
C GLY A 195 -16.91 -5.67 -1.50
N ASP A 196 -15.88 -5.19 -0.81
CA ASP A 196 -14.71 -4.57 -1.44
C ASP A 196 -13.92 -5.57 -2.27
N GLN A 197 -13.81 -6.81 -1.77
CA GLN A 197 -13.15 -7.88 -2.51
C GLN A 197 -13.89 -8.21 -3.81
N LEU A 198 -15.23 -8.29 -3.78
CA LEU A 198 -16.06 -8.53 -4.97
C LEU A 198 -15.93 -7.39 -5.99
N VAL A 199 -15.94 -6.14 -5.52
CA VAL A 199 -15.68 -4.96 -6.36
C VAL A 199 -14.33 -5.07 -7.05
N TYR A 200 -13.26 -5.45 -6.34
CA TYR A 200 -11.94 -5.66 -6.94
C TYR A 200 -11.97 -6.75 -8.02
N LEU A 201 -12.57 -7.91 -7.75
CA LEU A 201 -12.62 -9.00 -8.73
C LEU A 201 -13.31 -8.54 -10.03
N ARG A 202 -14.45 -7.85 -9.93
CA ARG A 202 -15.14 -7.31 -11.10
C ARG A 202 -14.37 -6.22 -11.81
N ALA A 203 -13.75 -5.29 -11.07
CA ALA A 203 -12.95 -4.24 -11.68
C ALA A 203 -11.69 -4.79 -12.37
N LYS A 204 -11.11 -5.87 -11.84
CA LYS A 204 -10.00 -6.58 -12.46
C LYS A 204 -10.42 -7.21 -13.79
N GLU A 205 -11.56 -7.89 -13.82
CA GLU A 205 -12.13 -8.49 -15.03
C GLU A 205 -12.46 -7.43 -16.09
N LEU A 206 -13.11 -6.33 -15.69
CA LEU A 206 -13.61 -5.32 -16.63
C LEU A 206 -12.53 -4.32 -17.09
N TYR A 207 -11.58 -3.98 -16.22
CA TYR A 207 -10.68 -2.85 -16.42
C TYR A 207 -9.21 -3.17 -16.15
N GLY A 208 -8.85 -4.43 -15.86
CA GLY A 208 -7.48 -4.81 -15.53
C GLY A 208 -6.96 -4.19 -14.22
N ALA A 209 -7.87 -3.84 -13.30
CA ALA A 209 -7.53 -3.14 -12.08
C ALA A 209 -6.59 -3.93 -11.14
N LYS A 210 -5.72 -3.21 -10.45
CA LYS A 210 -4.87 -3.72 -9.35
C LYS A 210 -5.55 -3.51 -7.99
N LYS A 211 -5.09 -4.23 -6.96
CA LYS A 211 -5.57 -4.10 -5.57
C LYS A 211 -4.54 -3.36 -4.70
N ILE A 212 -5.01 -2.46 -3.86
CA ILE A 212 -4.28 -1.92 -2.70
C ILE A 212 -5.13 -2.09 -1.44
N SER A 213 -4.52 -2.42 -0.31
CA SER A 213 -5.22 -2.44 0.98
C SER A 213 -5.45 -1.02 1.49
N VAL A 214 -6.63 -0.75 2.06
CA VAL A 214 -6.89 0.50 2.81
C VAL A 214 -5.83 0.74 3.89
N GLU A 215 -5.28 -0.33 4.46
CA GLU A 215 -4.34 -0.28 5.57
C GLU A 215 -2.94 0.15 5.13
N ASP A 216 -2.58 -0.13 3.88
CA ASP A 216 -1.31 0.26 3.26
C ASP A 216 -1.33 1.73 2.82
N LEU A 217 -2.52 2.33 2.77
CA LEU A 217 -2.65 3.75 2.51
C LEU A 217 -2.31 4.54 3.77
N ASP A 218 -1.56 5.60 3.57
CA ASP A 218 -1.52 6.68 4.53
C ASP A 218 -2.79 7.51 4.31
N LEU A 219 -3.87 7.19 5.03
CA LEU A 219 -5.13 7.94 5.07
C LEU A 219 -5.22 8.76 6.35
#